data_AF-A0A952GDS1-F1
#
_entry.id   AF-A0A952GDS1-F1
#
_cell.length_a   1.000
_cell.length_b   1.000
_cell.length_c   1.000
_cell.angle_alpha   90.00
_cell.angle_beta   90.00
_cell.angle_gamma   90.00
#
_symmetry.space_group_name_H-M   'P 1'
#
loop_
_entity.id
_entity.type
_entity.pdbx_description
1 polymer ?
#
loop_
_entity_poly.entity_id
_entity_poly.type
_entity_poly.pdbx_seq_one_letter_code
_entity_poly.pdbx_strand_id
1 'polypeptide(L)'
;MPDRSASRAGDGSVSRLLKSAARQSYDPDVDLDWDAPEVDGLWAMQPERMSLYGTKLWDRLTDDQRKELSKHEVASIASVGLWFEIVLMQVLFLLTEIADECRHSTMFGRAIARHGVPAYGPRPQIRRLAKVFPLIARGAGAYASILIGEEPVDRWQREQMLDERIQPLIRMVSRIHVVEEARHVTFAREELEKSVARMGRTERLFHQTVT
;
A
#
# COMPACT_ATOMS: atom_id res chain seq x y z
N MET A 1 39.33 -17.10 12.90
CA MET A 1 38.75 -16.28 11.81
C MET A 1 37.27 -16.63 11.73
N PRO A 2 36.34 -15.66 11.83
CA PRO A 2 34.92 -15.98 11.71
C PRO A 2 34.56 -16.26 10.24
N ASP A 3 33.76 -17.30 10.06
CA ASP A 3 33.31 -17.85 8.80
C ASP A 3 32.49 -16.85 7.97
N ARG A 4 32.96 -16.55 6.75
CA ARG A 4 32.34 -15.63 5.78
C ARG A 4 31.20 -16.28 4.98
N SER A 5 30.83 -17.53 5.25
CA SER A 5 29.84 -18.27 4.45
C SER A 5 28.38 -17.83 4.67
N ALA A 6 28.06 -17.23 5.82
CA ALA A 6 26.69 -16.83 6.17
C ALA A 6 26.19 -15.55 5.47
N SER A 7 27.06 -14.76 4.81
CA SER A 7 26.68 -13.47 4.23
C SER A 7 26.11 -13.54 2.80
N ARG A 8 26.15 -14.70 2.12
CA ARG A 8 25.79 -14.79 0.69
C ARG A 8 24.30 -15.00 0.39
N ALA A 9 23.52 -15.53 1.33
CA ALA A 9 22.10 -15.86 1.07
C ALA A 9 21.13 -14.67 1.25
N GLY A 10 21.51 -13.65 2.03
CA GLY A 10 20.74 -12.40 2.17
C GLY A 10 21.00 -11.39 1.05
N ASP A 11 22.13 -11.52 0.36
CA ASP A 11 22.59 -10.57 -0.67
C ASP A 11 21.74 -10.61 -1.95
N GLY A 12 21.15 -11.77 -2.27
CA GLY A 12 20.39 -11.98 -3.51
C GLY A 12 19.01 -11.30 -3.57
N SER A 13 18.28 -11.20 -2.46
CA SER A 13 16.97 -10.52 -2.41
C SER A 13 17.17 -9.00 -2.44
N VAL A 14 18.06 -8.49 -1.57
CA VAL A 14 18.43 -7.07 -1.52
C VAL A 14 19.02 -6.60 -2.86
N SER A 15 19.92 -7.36 -3.48
CA SER A 15 20.50 -6.99 -4.78
C SER A 15 19.45 -6.92 -5.90
N ARG A 16 18.47 -7.82 -5.90
CA ARG A 16 17.35 -7.79 -6.88
C ARG A 16 16.43 -6.60 -6.64
N LEU A 17 16.10 -6.34 -5.38
CA LEU A 17 15.31 -5.18 -4.96
C LEU A 17 15.94 -3.88 -5.47
N LEU A 18 17.22 -3.65 -5.13
CA LEU A 18 17.96 -2.45 -5.54
C LEU A 18 18.08 -2.30 -7.06
N LYS A 19 18.33 -3.40 -7.79
CA LYS A 19 18.37 -3.38 -9.26
C LYS A 19 17.01 -3.07 -9.89
N SER A 20 15.93 -3.52 -9.27
CA SER A 20 14.57 -3.27 -9.74
C SER A 20 14.16 -1.81 -9.46
N ALA A 21 14.39 -1.33 -8.24
CA ALA A 21 14.15 0.07 -7.85
C ALA A 21 14.90 1.06 -8.77
N ALA A 22 16.17 0.78 -9.09
CA ALA A 22 16.94 1.61 -10.02
C ALA A 22 16.41 1.64 -11.46
N ARG A 23 15.57 0.67 -11.86
CA ARG A 23 15.01 0.57 -13.22
C ARG A 23 13.58 1.08 -13.32
N GLN A 24 12.82 1.03 -12.24
CA GLN A 24 11.38 1.20 -12.24
C GLN A 24 10.92 2.06 -11.05
N SER A 25 11.60 3.19 -10.81
CA SER A 25 11.14 4.19 -9.85
C SER A 25 10.47 5.33 -10.59
N TYR A 26 9.25 5.69 -10.18
CA TYR A 26 8.51 6.81 -10.74
C TYR A 26 8.60 8.03 -9.82
N ASP A 27 8.66 9.22 -10.41
CA ASP A 27 8.52 10.48 -9.71
C ASP A 27 7.06 10.94 -9.84
N PRO A 28 6.29 10.98 -8.73
CA PRO A 28 4.89 11.38 -8.79
C PRO A 28 4.70 12.81 -9.28
N ASP A 29 5.71 13.69 -9.20
CA ASP A 29 5.59 15.06 -9.69
C ASP A 29 5.74 15.17 -11.22
N VAL A 30 6.35 14.16 -11.85
CA VAL A 30 6.67 14.17 -13.29
C VAL A 30 5.80 13.15 -14.06
N ASP A 31 5.59 11.97 -13.50
CA ASP A 31 4.95 10.84 -14.19
C ASP A 31 3.41 10.87 -14.12
N LEU A 32 2.85 11.84 -13.41
CA LEU A 32 1.40 12.06 -13.28
C LEU A 32 1.03 13.48 -13.74
N ASP A 33 0.11 13.55 -14.69
CA ASP A 33 -0.50 14.81 -15.10
C ASP A 33 -1.60 15.21 -14.09
N TRP A 34 -1.19 15.93 -13.06
CA TRP A 34 -2.10 16.41 -12.01
C TRP A 34 -3.06 17.51 -12.49
N ASP A 35 -2.73 18.18 -13.59
CA ASP A 35 -3.52 19.25 -14.18
C ASP A 35 -4.56 18.74 -15.19
N ALA A 36 -4.49 17.45 -15.55
CA ALA A 36 -5.48 16.81 -16.39
C ALA A 36 -6.90 17.00 -15.82
N PRO A 37 -7.89 17.39 -16.64
CA PRO A 37 -9.27 17.52 -16.20
C PRO A 37 -9.85 16.14 -15.84
N GLU A 38 -10.81 16.13 -14.92
CA GLU A 38 -11.61 14.91 -14.71
C GLU A 38 -12.45 14.65 -15.97
N VAL A 39 -12.65 13.37 -16.29
CA VAL A 39 -13.52 12.97 -17.40
C VAL A 39 -14.94 12.84 -16.87
N ASP A 40 -15.87 13.59 -17.47
CA ASP A 40 -17.27 13.57 -17.09
C ASP A 40 -17.85 12.16 -17.15
N GLY A 41 -18.59 11.80 -16.10
CA GLY A 41 -19.31 10.53 -16.02
C GLY A 41 -18.48 9.32 -15.59
N LEU A 42 -17.16 9.46 -15.36
CA LEU A 42 -16.33 8.39 -14.81
C LEU A 42 -16.31 8.37 -13.27
N TRP A 43 -16.10 7.19 -12.72
CA TRP A 43 -16.02 6.93 -11.29
C TRP A 43 -14.60 7.19 -10.75
N ALA A 44 -14.46 7.44 -9.45
CA ALA A 44 -13.14 7.52 -8.82
C ALA A 44 -12.66 6.16 -8.28
N MET A 45 -13.56 5.19 -8.07
CA MET A 45 -13.24 3.79 -7.79
C MET A 45 -14.34 2.85 -8.29
N GLN A 46 -14.05 1.55 -8.34
CA GLN A 46 -14.95 0.53 -8.87
C GLN A 46 -16.24 0.48 -8.02
N PRO A 47 -17.43 0.62 -8.63
CA PRO A 47 -18.71 0.56 -7.91
C PRO A 47 -18.85 -0.69 -7.04
N GLU A 48 -18.40 -1.84 -7.55
CA GLU A 48 -18.51 -3.14 -6.89
C GLU A 48 -17.58 -3.28 -5.66
N ARG A 49 -16.74 -2.27 -5.40
CA ARG A 49 -15.83 -2.20 -4.24
C ARG A 49 -16.28 -1.14 -3.22
N MET A 50 -17.35 -0.39 -3.53
CA MET A 50 -17.85 0.66 -2.65
C MET A 50 -18.70 0.08 -1.51
N SER A 51 -18.61 0.70 -0.33
CA SER A 51 -19.19 0.19 0.90
C SER A 51 -20.71 0.00 0.85
N LEU A 52 -21.42 0.84 0.07
CA LEU A 52 -22.87 0.77 -0.05
C LEU A 52 -23.35 -0.13 -1.19
N TYR A 53 -22.47 -0.60 -2.07
CA TYR A 53 -22.86 -1.35 -3.26
C TYR A 53 -23.73 -2.57 -2.91
N GLY A 54 -24.82 -2.75 -3.67
CA GLY A 54 -25.77 -3.86 -3.47
C GLY A 54 -26.68 -3.73 -2.24
N THR A 55 -26.65 -2.60 -1.51
CA THR A 55 -27.56 -2.33 -0.39
C THR A 55 -28.78 -1.51 -0.81
N LYS A 56 -29.85 -1.55 0.01
CA LYS A 56 -31.03 -0.67 -0.20
C LYS A 56 -30.69 0.83 -0.17
N LEU A 57 -29.58 1.22 0.45
CA LEU A 57 -29.14 2.62 0.44
C LEU A 57 -28.57 2.98 -0.94
N TRP A 58 -27.79 2.10 -1.54
CA TRP A 58 -27.26 2.28 -2.90
C TRP A 58 -28.35 2.42 -3.95
N ASP A 59 -29.42 1.65 -3.84
CA ASP A 59 -30.56 1.72 -4.76
C ASP A 59 -31.28 3.08 -4.72
N ARG A 60 -31.12 3.84 -3.63
CA ARG A 60 -31.71 5.18 -3.46
C ARG A 60 -30.79 6.31 -3.95
N LEU A 61 -29.51 6.03 -4.17
CA LEU A 61 -28.57 7.03 -4.66
C LEU A 61 -28.76 7.27 -6.16
N THR A 62 -28.75 8.54 -6.56
CA THR A 62 -28.61 8.90 -7.98
C THR A 62 -27.24 8.51 -8.51
N ASP A 63 -27.08 8.44 -9.82
CA ASP A 63 -25.79 8.16 -10.45
C ASP A 63 -24.70 9.17 -10.01
N ASP A 64 -25.03 10.46 -9.96
CA ASP A 64 -24.14 11.52 -9.47
C ASP A 64 -23.75 11.31 -8.01
N GLN A 65 -24.69 10.94 -7.14
CA GLN A 65 -24.40 10.66 -5.73
C GLN A 65 -23.50 9.44 -5.55
N ARG A 66 -23.65 8.41 -6.40
CA ARG A 66 -22.78 7.24 -6.38
C ARG A 66 -21.37 7.62 -6.84
N LYS A 67 -21.23 8.44 -7.88
CA LYS A 67 -19.92 8.95 -8.35
C LYS A 67 -19.26 9.84 -7.30
N GLU A 68 -20.02 10.71 -6.64
CA GLU A 68 -19.52 11.52 -5.54
C GLU A 68 -19.05 10.65 -4.36
N LEU A 69 -19.85 9.64 -3.98
CA LEU A 69 -19.44 8.67 -2.96
C LEU A 69 -18.13 7.95 -3.34
N SER A 70 -17.92 7.64 -4.62
CA SER A 70 -16.68 7.00 -5.08
C SER A 70 -15.44 7.88 -4.83
N LYS A 71 -15.57 9.22 -4.96
CA LYS A 71 -14.49 10.18 -4.63
C LYS A 71 -14.16 10.14 -3.15
N HIS A 72 -15.18 10.15 -2.31
CA HIS A 72 -15.01 10.09 -0.85
C HIS A 72 -14.38 8.76 -0.39
N GLU A 73 -14.84 7.63 -0.93
CA GLU A 73 -14.32 6.33 -0.52
C GLU A 73 -12.89 6.09 -1.01
N VAL A 74 -12.56 6.45 -2.25
CA VAL A 74 -11.17 6.31 -2.74
C VAL A 74 -10.21 7.22 -1.98
N ALA A 75 -10.61 8.45 -1.65
CA ALA A 75 -9.81 9.36 -0.86
C ALA A 75 -9.64 8.88 0.59
N SER A 76 -10.67 8.23 1.15
CA SER A 76 -10.60 7.60 2.47
C SER A 76 -9.58 6.45 2.47
N ILE A 77 -9.63 5.56 1.46
CA ILE A 77 -8.67 4.46 1.27
C ILE A 77 -7.26 5.01 1.11
N ALA A 78 -7.05 5.99 0.21
CA ALA A 78 -5.75 6.63 0.00
C ALA A 78 -5.23 7.33 1.27
N SER A 79 -6.10 7.93 2.08
CA SER A 79 -5.71 8.54 3.36
C SER A 79 -5.23 7.52 4.37
N VAL A 80 -5.82 6.31 4.35
CA VAL A 80 -5.35 5.19 5.18
C VAL A 80 -4.05 4.63 4.63
N GLY A 81 -3.92 4.48 3.31
CA GLY A 81 -2.68 4.07 2.63
C GLY A 81 -1.50 4.99 2.96
N LEU A 82 -1.65 6.31 2.79
CA LEU A 82 -0.64 7.30 3.19
C LEU A 82 -0.22 7.15 4.66
N TRP A 83 -1.18 6.93 5.55
CA TRP A 83 -0.84 6.68 6.96
C TRP A 83 -0.11 5.35 7.15
N PHE A 84 -0.48 4.31 6.39
CA PHE A 84 0.17 3.01 6.41
C PHE A 84 1.63 3.11 5.97
N GLU A 85 1.94 3.88 4.93
CA GLU A 85 3.32 4.17 4.50
C GLU A 85 4.17 4.75 5.64
N ILE A 86 3.59 5.68 6.40
CA ILE A 86 4.27 6.28 7.57
C ILE A 86 4.56 5.24 8.65
N VAL A 87 3.70 4.22 8.80
CA VAL A 87 3.93 3.12 9.73
C VAL A 87 4.98 2.15 9.17
N LEU A 88 4.93 1.82 7.89
CA LEU A 88 5.89 0.94 7.21
C LEU A 88 7.32 1.47 7.31
N MET A 89 7.51 2.77 7.07
CA MET A 89 8.83 3.41 7.21
C MET A 89 9.47 3.23 8.60
N GLN A 90 8.71 2.89 9.65
CA GLN A 90 9.25 2.64 10.99
C GLN A 90 9.79 1.21 11.17
N VAL A 91 9.44 0.28 10.28
CA VAL A 91 9.83 -1.13 10.35
C VAL A 91 10.67 -1.58 9.14
N LEU A 92 10.77 -0.74 8.10
CA LEU A 92 11.67 -0.94 6.98
C LEU A 92 13.11 -0.57 7.37
N PHE A 93 14.07 -1.36 6.89
CA PHE A 93 15.51 -1.17 7.19
C PHE A 93 16.34 -0.78 5.97
N LEU A 94 15.73 -0.72 4.78
CA LEU A 94 16.39 -0.36 3.53
C LEU A 94 15.96 1.05 3.12
N LEU A 95 16.94 1.95 2.98
CA LEU A 95 16.69 3.35 2.62
C LEU A 95 16.00 3.52 1.26
N THR A 96 16.21 2.58 0.34
CA THR A 96 15.54 2.60 -0.97
C THR A 96 14.03 2.41 -0.82
N GLU A 97 13.58 1.48 0.01
CA GLU A 97 12.15 1.27 0.27
C GLU A 97 11.55 2.51 0.95
N ILE A 98 12.25 3.08 1.94
CA ILE A 98 11.82 4.32 2.60
C ILE A 98 11.64 5.46 1.59
N ALA A 99 12.51 5.53 0.58
CA ALA A 99 12.39 6.52 -0.49
C ALA A 99 11.19 6.26 -1.41
N ASP A 100 10.87 4.98 -1.72
CA ASP A 100 9.66 4.59 -2.45
C ASP A 100 8.41 5.01 -1.64
N GLU A 101 8.33 4.69 -0.34
CA GLU A 101 7.17 5.06 0.49
C GLU A 101 6.97 6.55 0.67
N CYS A 102 8.06 7.34 0.66
CA CYS A 102 7.97 8.80 0.65
C CYS A 102 7.32 9.34 -0.63
N ARG A 103 7.63 8.73 -1.78
CA ARG A 103 7.02 9.08 -3.06
C ARG A 103 5.57 8.64 -3.12
N HIS A 104 5.25 7.43 -2.67
CA HIS A 104 3.87 6.95 -2.55
C HIS A 104 3.03 7.85 -1.63
N SER A 105 3.57 8.24 -0.48
CA SER A 105 2.92 9.18 0.45
C SER A 105 2.60 10.52 -0.22
N THR A 106 3.54 11.06 -0.99
CA THR A 106 3.35 12.32 -1.74
C THR A 106 2.27 12.16 -2.81
N MET A 107 2.33 11.06 -3.58
CA MET A 107 1.35 10.71 -4.60
C MET A 107 -0.07 10.62 -4.02
N PHE A 108 -0.26 9.87 -2.93
CA PHE A 108 -1.57 9.77 -2.26
C PHE A 108 -2.04 11.10 -1.70
N GLY A 109 -1.14 11.90 -1.10
CA GLY A 109 -1.48 13.24 -0.61
C GLY A 109 -2.02 14.14 -1.71
N ARG A 110 -1.37 14.15 -2.88
CA ARG A 110 -1.82 14.91 -4.05
C ARG A 110 -3.14 14.38 -4.62
N ALA A 111 -3.30 13.06 -4.71
CA ALA A 111 -4.54 12.43 -5.17
C ALA A 111 -5.75 12.78 -4.27
N ILE A 112 -5.57 12.76 -2.95
CA ILE A 112 -6.61 13.19 -1.99
C ILE A 112 -6.96 14.66 -2.20
N ALA A 113 -5.96 15.54 -2.30
CA ALA A 113 -6.17 16.96 -2.51
C ALA A 113 -6.92 17.25 -3.82
N ARG A 114 -6.62 16.50 -4.88
CA ARG A 114 -7.23 16.67 -6.22
C ARG A 114 -8.73 16.39 -6.25
N HIS A 115 -9.24 15.51 -5.38
CA HIS A 115 -10.67 15.24 -5.27
C HIS A 115 -11.45 16.31 -4.49
N GLY A 116 -10.77 17.20 -3.75
CA GLY A 116 -11.43 18.25 -2.99
C GLY A 116 -12.28 17.76 -1.81
N VAL A 117 -12.07 16.52 -1.36
CA VAL A 117 -12.79 15.89 -0.25
C VAL A 117 -11.90 15.82 1.02
N PRO A 118 -12.47 15.60 2.22
CA PRO A 118 -11.68 15.51 3.44
C PRO A 118 -10.64 14.37 3.44
N ALA A 119 -9.48 14.60 4.04
CA ALA A 119 -8.51 13.56 4.35
C ALA A 119 -8.94 12.77 5.61
N TYR A 120 -9.74 11.71 5.42
CA TYR A 120 -10.35 10.94 6.52
C TYR A 120 -9.33 10.26 7.44
N GLY A 121 -8.41 9.51 6.83
CA GLY A 121 -7.41 8.68 7.51
C GLY A 121 -8.02 7.62 8.46
N PRO A 122 -7.17 6.90 9.19
CA PRO A 122 -7.61 5.84 10.09
C PRO A 122 -8.30 6.40 11.34
N ARG A 123 -9.17 5.57 11.95
CA ARG A 123 -9.86 5.88 13.20
C ARG A 123 -8.87 6.22 14.33
N PRO A 124 -9.20 7.15 15.26
CA PRO A 124 -8.26 7.58 16.31
C PRO A 124 -7.69 6.46 17.19
N GLN A 125 -8.48 5.42 17.45
CA GLN A 125 -8.03 4.25 18.24
C GLN A 125 -6.94 3.46 17.50
N ILE A 126 -7.10 3.27 16.18
CA ILE A 126 -6.13 2.58 15.32
C ILE A 126 -4.82 3.39 15.26
N ARG A 127 -4.91 4.73 15.12
CA ARG A 127 -3.73 5.62 15.17
C ARG A 127 -2.94 5.48 16.46
N ARG A 128 -3.61 5.27 17.60
CA ARG A 128 -2.93 5.08 18.89
C ARG A 128 -2.28 3.70 18.97
N LEU A 129 -2.97 2.65 18.54
CA LEU A 129 -2.47 1.28 18.58
C LEU A 129 -1.23 1.10 17.69
N ALA A 130 -1.20 1.75 16.51
CA ALA A 130 -0.07 1.67 15.61
C ALA A 130 1.24 2.25 16.18
N LYS A 131 1.19 3.08 17.23
CA LYS A 131 2.42 3.53 17.92
C LYS A 131 3.13 2.39 18.65
N VAL A 132 2.41 1.33 18.98
CA VAL A 132 2.95 0.12 19.62
C VAL A 132 3.47 -0.86 18.58
N PHE A 133 3.00 -0.76 17.33
CA PHE A 133 3.32 -1.70 16.26
C PHE A 133 4.83 -1.89 16.03
N PRO A 134 5.67 -0.83 15.88
CA PRO A 134 7.11 -1.01 15.70
C PRO A 134 7.82 -1.71 16.87
N LEU A 135 7.21 -1.73 18.06
CA LEU A 135 7.79 -2.38 19.23
C LEU A 135 7.63 -3.90 19.16
N ILE A 136 6.53 -4.38 18.57
CA ILE A 136 6.14 -5.80 18.53
C ILE A 136 6.36 -6.45 17.16
N ALA A 137 6.34 -5.67 16.07
CA ALA A 137 6.55 -6.14 14.72
C ALA A 137 8.05 -6.43 14.50
N ARG A 138 8.44 -7.70 14.63
CA ARG A 138 9.81 -8.17 14.41
C ARG A 138 9.82 -9.48 13.64
N GLY A 139 10.93 -9.76 12.96
CA GLY A 139 11.14 -11.04 12.27
C GLY A 139 9.98 -11.38 11.33
N ALA A 140 9.47 -12.61 11.42
CA ALA A 140 8.35 -13.07 10.60
C ALA A 140 7.08 -12.22 10.77
N GLY A 141 6.76 -11.79 11.99
CA GLY A 141 5.57 -10.98 12.27
C GLY A 141 5.59 -9.62 11.57
N ALA A 142 6.77 -9.00 11.43
CA ALA A 142 6.92 -7.76 10.67
C ALA A 142 6.60 -7.98 9.18
N TYR A 143 7.23 -8.97 8.54
CA TYR A 143 7.00 -9.26 7.13
C TYR A 143 5.56 -9.73 6.85
N ALA A 144 4.97 -10.54 7.73
CA ALA A 144 3.57 -10.94 7.62
C ALA A 144 2.63 -9.73 7.71
N SER A 145 2.92 -8.76 8.58
CA SER A 145 2.11 -7.55 8.71
C SER A 145 2.18 -6.66 7.47
N ILE A 146 3.35 -6.56 6.82
CA ILE A 146 3.51 -5.88 5.52
C ILE A 146 2.57 -6.53 4.50
N LEU A 147 2.64 -7.86 4.35
CA LEU A 147 1.79 -8.59 3.39
C LEU A 147 0.29 -8.43 3.67
N ILE A 148 -0.12 -8.45 4.94
CA ILE A 148 -1.52 -8.24 5.32
C ILE A 148 -2.01 -6.83 4.94
N GLY A 149 -1.15 -5.83 5.02
CA GLY A 149 -1.47 -4.47 4.57
C GLY A 149 -1.49 -4.34 3.05
N GLU A 150 -0.46 -4.87 2.39
CA GLU A 150 -0.22 -4.63 0.96
C GLU A 150 -1.06 -5.51 0.03
N GLU A 151 -1.19 -6.82 0.28
CA GLU A 151 -1.84 -7.73 -0.67
C GLU A 151 -3.31 -7.38 -0.98
N PRO A 152 -4.15 -6.98 0.00
CA PRO A 152 -5.52 -6.55 -0.29
C PRO A 152 -5.56 -5.30 -1.17
N VAL A 153 -4.67 -4.33 -0.91
CA VAL A 153 -4.61 -3.06 -1.65
C VAL A 153 -4.07 -3.29 -3.05
N ASP A 154 -3.00 -4.06 -3.21
CA ASP A 154 -2.43 -4.47 -4.50
C ASP A 154 -3.51 -5.13 -5.37
N ARG A 155 -4.28 -6.06 -4.82
CA ARG A 155 -5.35 -6.73 -5.57
C ARG A 155 -6.44 -5.75 -6.01
N TRP A 156 -6.84 -4.84 -5.13
CA TRP A 156 -7.83 -3.80 -5.45
C TRP A 156 -7.31 -2.80 -6.51
N GLN A 157 -6.04 -2.38 -6.42
CA GLN A 157 -5.41 -1.45 -7.36
C GLN A 157 -5.15 -2.07 -8.73
N ARG A 158 -4.82 -3.36 -8.79
CA ARG A 158 -4.69 -4.10 -10.06
C ARG A 158 -6.01 -4.14 -10.84
N GLU A 159 -7.12 -4.34 -10.14
CA GLU A 159 -8.44 -4.23 -10.74
C GLU A 159 -8.73 -2.78 -11.18
N GLN A 160 -8.36 -1.80 -10.36
CA GLN A 160 -8.62 -0.38 -10.59
C GLN A 160 -7.88 0.15 -11.83
N MET A 161 -6.58 -0.15 -11.97
CA MET A 161 -5.78 0.37 -13.08
C MET A 161 -6.26 -0.12 -14.45
N LEU A 162 -6.96 -1.27 -14.49
CA LEU A 162 -7.46 -1.89 -15.72
C LEU A 162 -8.90 -1.48 -16.07
N ASP A 163 -9.64 -0.87 -15.13
CA ASP A 163 -11.05 -0.51 -15.33
C ASP A 163 -11.19 0.86 -16.03
N GLU A 164 -11.65 0.87 -17.28
CA GLU A 164 -11.83 2.08 -18.08
C GLU A 164 -12.98 2.97 -17.60
N ARG A 165 -13.84 2.50 -16.69
CA ARG A 165 -14.89 3.31 -16.06
C ARG A 165 -14.33 4.29 -15.02
N ILE A 166 -13.05 4.17 -14.67
CA ILE A 166 -12.38 4.93 -13.61
C ILE A 166 -11.60 6.11 -14.19
N GLN A 167 -11.55 7.21 -13.44
CA GLN A 167 -10.75 8.41 -13.78
C GLN A 167 -9.31 8.04 -14.18
N PRO A 168 -8.79 8.52 -15.32
CA PRO A 168 -7.46 8.17 -15.81
C PRO A 168 -6.34 8.43 -14.79
N LEU A 169 -6.40 9.56 -14.08
CA LEU A 169 -5.43 9.90 -13.05
C LEU A 169 -5.37 8.83 -11.95
N ILE A 170 -6.52 8.37 -11.46
CA ILE A 170 -6.59 7.35 -10.41
C ILE A 170 -6.03 6.03 -10.92
N ARG A 171 -6.37 5.62 -12.14
CA ARG A 171 -5.81 4.42 -12.75
C ARG A 171 -4.28 4.47 -12.86
N MET A 172 -3.72 5.65 -13.15
CA MET A 172 -2.27 5.83 -13.24
C MET A 172 -1.62 5.82 -11.86
N VAL A 173 -2.22 6.45 -10.85
CA VAL A 173 -1.78 6.34 -9.45
C VAL A 173 -1.75 4.88 -9.00
N SER A 174 -2.81 4.11 -9.25
CA SER A 174 -2.85 2.67 -8.95
C SER A 174 -1.78 1.90 -9.70
N ARG A 175 -1.54 2.23 -10.98
CA ARG A 175 -0.55 1.55 -11.82
C ARG A 175 0.86 1.75 -11.30
N ILE A 176 1.22 2.99 -10.97
CA ILE A 176 2.55 3.33 -10.43
C ILE A 176 2.73 2.56 -9.12
N HIS A 177 1.80 2.69 -8.18
CA HIS A 177 1.87 2.01 -6.89
C HIS A 177 2.03 0.49 -7.04
N VAL A 178 1.18 -0.16 -7.86
CA VAL A 178 1.25 -1.61 -8.09
C VAL A 178 2.59 -2.07 -8.69
N VAL A 179 3.19 -1.28 -9.58
CA VAL A 179 4.46 -1.64 -10.21
C VAL A 179 5.61 -1.52 -9.21
N GLU A 180 5.57 -0.52 -8.34
CA GLU A 180 6.59 -0.29 -7.31
C GLU A 180 6.43 -1.30 -6.15
N GLU A 181 5.23 -1.45 -5.60
CA GLU A 181 4.91 -2.34 -4.48
C GLU A 181 5.09 -3.83 -4.78
N ALA A 182 5.01 -4.24 -6.06
CA ALA A 182 5.31 -5.62 -6.44
C ALA A 182 6.70 -6.08 -5.94
N ARG A 183 7.64 -5.13 -5.82
CA ARG A 183 8.98 -5.36 -5.27
C ARG A 183 8.94 -5.60 -3.76
N HIS A 184 8.25 -4.74 -3.03
CA HIS A 184 8.13 -4.79 -1.58
C HIS A 184 7.42 -6.08 -1.13
N VAL A 185 6.30 -6.42 -1.79
CA VAL A 185 5.57 -7.67 -1.54
C VAL A 185 6.44 -8.90 -1.81
N THR A 186 7.20 -8.90 -2.90
CA THR A 186 8.11 -10.02 -3.22
C THR A 186 9.20 -10.15 -2.16
N PHE A 187 9.83 -9.04 -1.76
CA PHE A 187 10.85 -9.03 -0.73
C PHE A 187 10.30 -9.50 0.63
N ALA A 188 9.16 -8.96 1.06
CA ALA A 188 8.51 -9.34 2.31
C ALA A 188 8.14 -10.83 2.33
N ARG A 189 7.64 -11.38 1.23
CA ARG A 189 7.33 -12.82 1.13
C ARG A 189 8.57 -13.68 1.28
N GLU A 190 9.65 -13.36 0.56
CA GLU A 190 10.90 -14.12 0.65
C GLU A 190 11.52 -14.06 2.05
N GLU A 191 11.53 -12.89 2.68
CA GLU A 191 12.06 -12.73 4.03
C GLU A 191 11.16 -13.37 5.09
N LEU A 192 9.84 -13.39 4.90
CA LEU A 192 8.91 -14.14 5.74
C LEU A 192 9.21 -15.65 5.67
N GLU A 193 9.34 -16.21 4.47
CA GLU A 193 9.67 -17.63 4.28
C GLU A 193 10.99 -18.00 4.96
N LYS A 194 12.03 -17.18 4.77
CA LYS A 194 13.33 -17.37 5.45
C LYS A 194 13.21 -17.28 6.97
N SER A 195 12.42 -16.32 7.47
CA SER A 195 12.23 -16.10 8.90
C SER A 195 11.50 -17.28 9.54
N VAL A 196 10.41 -17.75 8.92
CA VAL A 196 9.65 -18.92 9.39
C VAL A 196 10.51 -20.19 9.36
N ALA A 197 11.31 -20.40 8.31
CA ALA A 197 12.17 -21.57 8.19
C ALA A 197 13.26 -21.66 9.28
N ARG A 198 13.69 -20.52 9.84
CA ARG A 198 14.72 -20.43 10.89
C ARG A 198 14.15 -20.34 12.30
N MET A 199 12.83 -20.25 12.43
CA MET A 199 12.14 -19.92 13.66
C MET A 199 12.21 -21.04 14.71
N GLY A 200 12.61 -20.68 15.93
CA GLY A 200 12.58 -21.59 17.09
C GLY A 200 11.18 -21.75 17.69
N ARG A 201 11.00 -22.72 18.61
CA ARG A 201 9.68 -22.97 19.26
C ARG A 201 9.15 -21.76 20.04
N THR A 202 10.01 -21.04 20.75
CA THR A 202 9.63 -19.87 21.55
C THR A 202 9.23 -18.69 20.68
N GLU A 203 9.99 -18.42 19.62
CA GLU A 203 9.68 -17.37 18.65
C GLU A 203 8.37 -17.68 17.92
N ARG A 204 8.14 -18.94 17.56
CA ARG A 204 6.87 -19.38 16.98
C ARG A 204 5.69 -19.16 17.92
N LEU A 205 5.83 -19.52 19.20
CA LEU A 205 4.78 -19.29 20.19
C LEU A 205 4.50 -17.80 20.38
N PHE A 206 5.53 -16.95 20.37
CA PHE A 206 5.37 -15.51 20.43
C PHE A 206 4.51 -15.02 19.25
N HIS A 207 4.86 -15.38 18.02
CA HIS A 207 4.06 -14.98 16.85
C HIS A 207 2.62 -15.50 16.96
N GLN A 208 2.42 -16.79 17.28
CA GLN A 208 1.08 -17.36 17.42
C GLN A 208 0.18 -16.70 18.48
N THR A 209 0.75 -16.04 19.49
CA THR A 209 -0.01 -15.46 20.61
C THR A 209 -0.04 -13.94 20.62
N VAL A 210 0.92 -13.28 19.97
CA VAL A 210 1.09 -11.82 20.03
C VAL A 210 0.94 -11.14 18.66
N THR A 211 1.41 -11.75 17.57
CA THR A 211 1.46 -11.12 16.24
C THR A 211 0.96 -12.05 15.14
#